data_AF-A0AAV4WD31-F1
#
_entry.id   AF-A0AAV4WD31-F1
#
_cell.length_a   1.000
_cell.length_b   1.000
_cell.length_c   1.000
_cell.angle_alpha   90.00
_cell.angle_beta   90.00
_cell.angle_gamma   90.00
#
_symmetry.space_group_name_H-M   'P 1'
#
loop_
_entity.id
_entity.type
_entity.pdbx_description
1 polymer ?
#
loop_
_entity_poly.entity_id
_entity_poly.type
_entity_poly.pdbx_seq_one_letter_code
_entity_poly.pdbx_strand_id
1 'polypeptide(L)'
;MNEAQLIAENQVKSPVNGEMVQMKSLWENQDCVLDEKGVRLVGIGVEELGVQEFIDGKFFKGDLFVDVERKCYQDLQYKRFGILNLIVALFSKSSRDAISASRAANVGGDLKGDYYQVGGTLVIKKGGEEVLLSHKQHELADHVDNKEVLKCLGIQS
;
A
#
# COMPACT_ATOMS: atom_id res chain seq x y z
N MET A 1 -3.36 -18.77 -11.84
CA MET A 1 -2.61 -18.25 -10.68
C MET A 1 -3.14 -16.86 -10.39
N ASN A 2 -3.66 -16.63 -9.19
CA ASN A 2 -4.18 -15.32 -8.77
C ASN A 2 -3.03 -14.43 -8.25
N GLU A 3 -3.31 -13.15 -7.95
CA GLU A 3 -2.31 -12.18 -7.47
C GLU A 3 -1.68 -12.58 -6.13
N ALA A 4 -2.44 -13.19 -5.21
CA ALA A 4 -1.90 -13.66 -3.93
C ALA A 4 -0.87 -14.78 -4.14
N GLN A 5 -1.18 -15.75 -5.01
CA GLN A 5 -0.28 -16.84 -5.39
C GLN A 5 0.96 -16.32 -6.13
N LEU A 6 0.81 -15.27 -6.93
CA LEU A 6 1.90 -14.68 -7.69
C LEU A 6 2.98 -14.08 -6.78
N ILE A 7 2.57 -13.42 -5.68
CA ILE A 7 3.50 -12.78 -4.74
C ILE A 7 3.80 -13.64 -3.50
N ALA A 8 3.23 -14.85 -3.39
CA ALA A 8 3.26 -15.66 -2.18
C ALA A 8 4.66 -15.92 -1.60
N GLU A 9 5.63 -16.18 -2.48
CA GLU A 9 7.01 -16.49 -2.10
C GLU A 9 7.90 -15.23 -2.00
N ASN A 10 7.37 -14.05 -2.33
CA ASN A 10 8.11 -12.81 -2.21
C ASN A 10 8.34 -12.46 -0.74
N GLN A 11 9.45 -11.78 -0.47
CA GLN A 11 9.80 -11.38 0.89
C GLN A 11 9.60 -9.88 1.08
N VAL A 12 9.08 -9.51 2.25
CA VAL A 12 8.93 -8.14 2.71
C VAL A 12 9.59 -7.98 4.07
N LYS A 13 10.17 -6.81 4.32
CA LYS A 13 10.90 -6.51 5.56
C LYS A 13 9.97 -5.87 6.57
N SER A 14 9.94 -6.38 7.80
CA SER A 14 9.32 -5.70 8.92
C SER A 14 10.19 -4.49 9.32
N PRO A 15 9.65 -3.25 9.33
CA PRO A 15 10.40 -2.07 9.74
C PRO A 15 10.61 -1.99 11.25
N VAL A 16 9.90 -2.81 12.04
CA VAL A 16 9.98 -2.79 13.51
C VAL A 16 11.22 -3.53 14.01
N ASN A 17 11.53 -4.69 13.42
CA ASN A 17 12.62 -5.56 13.87
C ASN A 17 13.63 -5.90 12.76
N GLY A 18 13.37 -5.49 11.51
CA GLY A 18 14.21 -5.75 10.35
C GLY A 18 14.08 -7.15 9.77
N GLU A 19 13.15 -7.97 10.27
CA GLU A 19 12.97 -9.36 9.85
C GLU A 19 12.37 -9.46 8.44
N MET A 20 12.86 -10.40 7.64
CA MET A 20 12.28 -10.72 6.34
C MET A 20 11.17 -11.75 6.51
N VAL A 21 9.98 -11.43 6.01
CA VAL A 21 8.77 -12.25 6.11
C VAL A 21 8.28 -12.61 4.71
N GLN A 22 7.87 -13.86 4.52
CA GLN A 22 7.24 -14.29 3.26
C GLN A 22 5.81 -13.76 3.18
N MET A 23 5.42 -13.22 2.03
CA MET A 23 4.08 -12.65 1.81
C MET A 23 2.97 -13.63 2.16
N LYS A 24 3.09 -14.92 1.83
CA LYS A 24 2.06 -15.92 2.16
C LYS A 24 1.73 -16.04 3.64
N SER A 25 2.71 -15.83 4.51
CA SER A 25 2.49 -15.89 5.96
C SER A 25 1.51 -14.83 6.46
N LEU A 26 1.31 -13.74 5.70
CA LEU A 26 0.43 -12.63 6.04
C LEU A 26 -1.06 -12.97 5.89
N TRP A 27 -1.39 -13.97 5.06
CA TRP A 27 -2.77 -14.46 4.87
C TRP A 27 -2.97 -15.93 5.29
N GLU A 28 -1.89 -16.64 5.64
CA GLU A 28 -1.96 -17.94 6.32
C GLU A 28 -2.28 -17.77 7.81
N ASN A 29 -1.60 -16.83 8.48
CA ASN A 29 -1.79 -16.50 9.89
C ASN A 29 -2.59 -15.21 10.05
N GLN A 30 -3.72 -15.27 10.77
CA GLN A 30 -4.62 -14.13 10.98
C GLN A 30 -4.58 -13.67 12.43
N ASP A 31 -3.65 -12.77 12.74
CA ASP A 31 -3.84 -11.83 13.84
C ASP A 31 -4.55 -10.60 13.25
N CYS A 32 -5.72 -10.26 13.77
CA CYS A 32 -6.66 -9.32 13.14
C CYS A 32 -6.51 -7.92 13.72
N VAL A 33 -6.88 -6.91 12.92
CA VAL A 33 -6.85 -5.48 13.31
C VAL A 33 -8.25 -4.88 13.23
N LEU A 34 -9.06 -5.35 12.27
CA LEU A 34 -10.50 -5.12 12.22
C LEU A 34 -11.19 -6.33 12.87
N ASP A 35 -11.06 -6.41 14.20
CA ASP A 35 -11.37 -7.59 15.01
C ASP A 35 -12.82 -8.07 14.89
N GLU A 36 -13.78 -7.14 14.72
CA GLU A 36 -15.20 -7.51 14.60
C GLU A 36 -15.50 -8.41 13.40
N LYS A 37 -14.58 -8.48 12.41
CA LYS A 37 -14.74 -9.27 11.18
C LYS A 37 -13.55 -10.17 10.86
N GLY A 38 -12.56 -10.25 11.74
CA GLY A 38 -11.40 -11.09 11.52
C GLY A 38 -10.56 -10.68 10.30
N VAL A 39 -10.46 -9.38 10.03
CA VAL A 39 -9.68 -8.84 8.90
C VAL A 39 -8.36 -8.28 9.42
N ARG A 40 -7.26 -8.78 8.86
CA ARG A 40 -5.91 -8.26 9.08
C ARG A 40 -5.64 -7.15 8.07
N LEU A 41 -5.23 -5.98 8.56
CA LEU A 41 -4.88 -4.84 7.72
C LEU A 41 -3.35 -4.77 7.61
N VAL A 42 -2.84 -4.75 6.38
CA VAL A 42 -1.40 -4.74 6.09
C VAL A 42 -1.08 -3.64 5.09
N GLY A 43 -0.04 -2.83 5.37
CA GLY A 43 0.54 -1.87 4.45
C GLY A 43 1.93 -2.31 4.02
N ILE A 44 2.22 -2.28 2.71
CA ILE A 44 3.53 -2.62 2.15
C ILE A 44 4.12 -1.37 1.49
N GLY A 45 5.14 -0.78 2.10
CA GLY A 45 5.88 0.36 1.55
C GLY A 45 6.85 -0.04 0.43
N VAL A 46 7.23 0.94 -0.39
CA VAL A 46 8.19 0.77 -1.52
C VAL A 46 9.64 0.81 -1.04
N GLU A 47 9.93 1.55 0.03
CA GLU A 47 11.28 1.75 0.57
C GLU A 47 11.23 2.09 2.07
N GLU A 48 12.40 2.09 2.72
CA GLU A 48 12.54 2.33 4.16
C GLU A 48 12.54 3.82 4.54
N LEU A 49 12.70 4.71 3.56
CA LEU A 49 12.73 6.15 3.80
C LEU A 49 11.37 6.63 4.35
N GLY A 50 11.40 7.35 5.47
CA GLY A 50 10.19 7.91 6.09
C GLY A 50 9.35 6.90 6.89
N VAL A 51 9.74 5.62 6.92
CA VAL A 51 8.94 4.57 7.58
C VAL A 51 8.93 4.76 9.10
N GLN A 52 10.06 5.18 9.70
CA GLN A 52 10.11 5.40 11.15
C GLN A 52 9.20 6.56 11.57
N GLU A 53 9.25 7.68 10.85
CA GLU A 53 8.36 8.82 11.06
C GLU A 53 6.89 8.44 10.87
N PHE A 54 6.61 7.56 9.90
CA PHE A 54 5.26 7.06 9.63
C PHE A 54 4.71 6.19 10.77
N ILE A 55 5.57 5.34 11.35
CA ILE A 55 5.27 4.51 12.52
C ILE A 55 5.06 5.38 13.76
N ASP A 56 6.00 6.29 14.04
CA ASP A 56 5.96 7.16 15.22
C ASP A 56 4.74 8.11 15.18
N GLY A 57 4.37 8.57 13.99
CA GLY A 57 3.16 9.35 13.73
C GLY A 57 1.86 8.56 13.85
N LYS A 58 1.91 7.22 13.94
CA LYS A 58 0.75 6.32 14.05
C LYS A 58 -0.29 6.53 12.93
N PHE A 59 0.18 6.80 11.72
CA PHE A 59 -0.70 7.08 10.57
C PHE A 59 -1.41 5.84 10.02
N PHE A 60 -0.96 4.64 10.41
CA PHE A 60 -1.59 3.38 10.02
C PHE A 60 -1.85 2.51 11.24
N LYS A 61 -2.98 1.79 11.23
CA LYS A 61 -3.43 0.96 12.35
C LYS A 61 -3.05 -0.51 12.22
N GLY A 62 -2.71 -0.94 11.00
CA GLY A 62 -2.35 -2.32 10.69
C GLY A 62 -0.85 -2.59 10.75
N ASP A 63 -0.48 -3.79 10.32
CA ASP A 63 0.92 -4.18 10.19
C ASP A 63 1.56 -3.45 9.01
N LEU A 64 2.82 -3.07 9.16
CA LEU A 64 3.59 -2.42 8.12
C LEU A 64 4.78 -3.29 7.72
N PHE A 65 5.03 -3.38 6.43
CA PHE A 65 6.23 -3.99 5.86
C PHE A 65 6.77 -3.14 4.72
N VAL A 66 7.97 -3.45 4.26
CA VAL A 66 8.63 -2.80 3.13
C VAL A 66 9.05 -3.85 2.12
N ASP A 67 8.64 -3.71 0.87
CA ASP A 67 9.13 -4.54 -0.24
C ASP A 67 10.43 -3.92 -0.78
N VAL A 68 11.53 -4.16 -0.06
CA VAL A 68 12.85 -3.55 -0.34
C VAL A 68 13.33 -3.84 -1.77
N GLU A 69 13.06 -5.04 -2.28
CA GLU A 69 13.40 -5.46 -3.64
C GLU A 69 12.36 -5.02 -4.69
N ARG A 70 11.21 -4.50 -4.23
CA ARG A 70 10.05 -4.10 -5.05
C ARG A 70 9.52 -5.26 -5.89
N LYS A 71 9.73 -6.49 -5.41
CA LYS A 71 9.41 -7.72 -6.14
C LYS A 71 7.90 -7.90 -6.24
N CYS A 72 7.16 -7.63 -5.16
CA CYS A 72 5.70 -7.63 -5.17
C CYS A 72 5.16 -6.57 -6.14
N TYR A 73 5.72 -5.36 -6.12
CA TYR A 73 5.34 -4.29 -7.04
C TYR A 73 5.55 -4.68 -8.52
N GLN A 74 6.69 -5.32 -8.83
CA GLN A 74 7.01 -5.82 -10.17
C GLN A 74 6.09 -6.96 -10.60
N ASP A 75 5.92 -7.97 -9.74
CA ASP A 75 5.12 -9.16 -10.05
C ASP A 75 3.63 -8.79 -10.19
N LEU A 76 3.12 -7.86 -9.37
CA LEU A 76 1.76 -7.31 -9.51
C LEU A 76 1.62 -6.34 -10.70
N GLN A 77 2.72 -6.04 -11.40
CA GLN A 77 2.76 -5.14 -12.55
C GLN A 77 2.26 -3.74 -12.22
N TYR A 78 2.57 -3.25 -11.02
CA TYR A 78 2.28 -1.88 -10.63
C TYR A 78 3.20 -0.92 -11.38
N LYS A 79 2.62 0.12 -11.98
CA LYS A 79 3.33 1.02 -12.87
C LYS A 79 4.38 1.84 -12.12
N ARG A 80 5.48 2.11 -12.80
CA ARG A 80 6.44 3.12 -12.39
C ARG A 80 6.44 4.24 -13.41
N PHE A 81 6.06 5.44 -13.01
CA PHE A 81 6.07 6.61 -13.88
C PHE A 81 7.51 7.04 -14.21
N GLY A 82 7.75 7.46 -15.44
CA GLY A 82 9.02 8.12 -15.77
C GLY A 82 9.09 9.55 -15.20
N ILE A 83 10.31 10.07 -15.04
CA ILE A 83 10.61 11.43 -14.56
C ILE A 83 9.76 12.51 -15.25
N LEU A 84 9.57 12.40 -16.58
CA LEU A 84 8.79 13.35 -17.36
C LEU A 84 7.30 13.37 -16.97
N ASN A 85 6.70 12.20 -16.73
CA ASN A 85 5.29 12.10 -16.36
C ASN A 85 5.05 12.62 -14.93
N LEU A 86 6.00 12.39 -14.01
CA LEU A 86 5.92 12.93 -12.65
C LEU A 86 6.00 14.46 -12.66
N ILE A 87 6.92 15.05 -13.43
CA ILE A 87 7.02 16.50 -13.57
C ILE A 87 5.68 17.07 -14.04
N VAL A 88 5.08 16.50 -15.10
CA VAL A 88 3.77 16.94 -15.59
C VAL A 88 2.68 16.78 -14.54
N ALA A 89 2.66 15.67 -13.79
CA ALA A 89 1.69 15.43 -12.71
C ALA A 89 1.85 16.43 -11.53
N LEU A 90 3.08 16.76 -11.13
CA LEU A 90 3.37 17.77 -10.11
C LEU A 90 2.96 19.18 -10.55
N PHE A 91 3.04 19.48 -11.85
CA PHE A 91 2.57 20.73 -12.43
C PHE A 91 1.06 20.75 -12.74
N SER A 92 0.33 19.67 -12.47
CA SER A 92 -1.12 19.64 -12.61
C SER A 92 -1.83 20.53 -11.58
N LYS A 93 -3.09 20.88 -11.85
CA LYS A 93 -3.86 21.77 -10.97
C LYS A 93 -4.18 21.11 -9.62
N SER A 94 -4.47 19.80 -9.59
CA SER A 94 -4.74 19.09 -8.32
C SER A 94 -3.50 19.01 -7.42
N SER A 95 -2.31 18.84 -7.99
CA SER A 95 -1.05 18.87 -7.22
C SER A 95 -0.78 20.23 -6.60
N ARG A 96 -1.09 21.34 -7.29
CA ARG A 96 -1.00 22.69 -6.71
C ARG A 96 -1.98 22.87 -5.54
N ASP A 97 -3.20 22.40 -5.68
CA ASP A 97 -4.22 22.49 -4.65
C ASP A 97 -3.85 21.64 -3.41
N ALA A 98 -3.28 20.45 -3.63
CA ALA A 98 -2.78 19.57 -2.57
C ALA A 98 -1.56 20.14 -1.84
N ILE A 99 -0.59 20.73 -2.55
CA ILE A 99 0.58 21.41 -1.94
C ILE A 99 0.14 22.66 -1.16
N SER A 100 -0.84 23.41 -1.67
CA SER A 100 -1.41 24.55 -0.97
C SER A 100 -2.08 24.11 0.34
N ALA A 101 -2.89 23.04 0.28
CA ALA A 101 -3.55 22.48 1.45
C ALA A 101 -2.57 21.91 2.48
N SER A 102 -1.51 21.21 2.04
CA SER A 102 -0.49 20.66 2.95
C SER A 102 0.33 21.74 3.64
N ARG A 103 0.72 22.80 2.92
CA ARG A 103 1.37 23.99 3.50
C ARG A 103 0.46 24.71 4.49
N ALA A 104 -0.82 24.87 4.18
CA ALA A 104 -1.81 25.44 5.09
C ALA A 104 -2.01 24.60 6.36
N ALA A 105 -1.82 23.28 6.26
CA ALA A 105 -1.90 22.34 7.37
C ALA A 105 -0.56 22.16 8.13
N ASN A 106 0.51 22.89 7.79
CA ASN A 106 1.88 22.67 8.29
C ASN A 106 2.41 21.23 8.11
N VAL A 107 1.84 20.48 7.16
CA VAL A 107 2.32 19.15 6.78
C VAL A 107 3.31 19.37 5.64
N GLY A 108 4.59 19.52 5.98
CA GLY A 108 5.66 19.63 4.99
C GLY A 108 5.73 18.36 4.12
N GLY A 109 6.00 18.55 2.82
CA GLY A 109 6.40 17.46 1.92
C GLY A 109 7.81 17.73 1.43
N ASP A 110 8.66 16.70 1.39
CA ASP A 110 9.96 16.77 0.73
C ASP A 110 9.90 16.09 -0.66
N LEU A 111 10.99 16.22 -1.42
CA LEU A 111 11.21 15.54 -2.71
C LEU A 111 12.18 14.35 -2.55
N LYS A 112 12.23 13.73 -1.37
CA LYS A 112 13.07 12.54 -1.11
C LYS A 112 12.25 11.26 -1.20
N GLY A 113 12.76 10.29 -1.95
CA GLY A 113 12.17 8.96 -2.08
C GLY A 113 11.66 8.62 -3.48
N ASP A 114 10.93 7.50 -3.59
CA ASP A 114 10.35 7.01 -4.85
C ASP A 114 8.97 7.62 -5.12
N TYR A 115 8.94 8.66 -5.95
CA TYR A 115 7.72 9.34 -6.41
C TYR A 115 7.05 8.66 -7.60
N TYR A 116 7.65 7.60 -8.13
CA TYR A 116 7.29 7.05 -9.44
C TYR A 116 6.43 5.82 -9.32
N GLN A 117 6.58 5.07 -8.23
CA GLN A 117 5.90 3.81 -8.02
C GLN A 117 4.44 4.05 -7.60
N VAL A 118 3.48 3.52 -8.37
CA VAL A 118 2.10 3.39 -7.88
C VAL A 118 1.93 2.06 -7.17
N GLY A 119 0.91 1.98 -6.31
CA GLY A 119 0.53 0.77 -5.59
C GLY A 119 -0.81 0.20 -6.03
N GLY A 120 -1.52 -0.36 -5.06
CA GLY A 120 -2.82 -0.98 -5.26
C GLY A 120 -3.42 -1.47 -3.96
N THR A 121 -4.58 -2.12 -4.05
CA THR A 121 -5.26 -2.74 -2.92
C THR A 121 -5.66 -4.15 -3.31
N LEU A 122 -5.32 -5.10 -2.45
CA LEU A 122 -5.77 -6.49 -2.56
C LEU A 122 -6.59 -6.83 -1.32
N VAL A 123 -7.71 -7.51 -1.52
CA VAL A 123 -8.41 -8.22 -0.43
C VAL A 123 -8.27 -9.69 -0.71
N ILE A 124 -7.52 -10.37 0.16
CA ILE A 124 -7.13 -11.77 -0.01
C ILE A 124 -7.89 -12.60 1.01
N LYS A 125 -8.55 -13.66 0.54
CA LYS A 125 -9.17 -14.64 1.42
C LYS A 125 -8.09 -15.40 2.18
N LYS A 126 -8.35 -15.71 3.45
CA LYS A 126 -7.43 -16.51 4.28
C LYS A 126 -7.01 -17.78 3.54
N GLY A 127 -5.71 -18.02 3.44
CA GLY A 127 -5.13 -19.13 2.68
C GLY A 127 -4.65 -18.76 1.27
N GLY A 128 -5.05 -17.58 0.76
CA GLY A 128 -4.57 -17.05 -0.53
C GLY A 128 -5.17 -17.73 -1.76
N GLU A 129 -6.16 -18.61 -1.58
CA GLU A 129 -6.82 -19.31 -2.69
C GLU A 129 -7.65 -18.37 -3.59
N GLU A 130 -8.09 -17.23 -3.04
CA GLU A 130 -8.98 -16.30 -3.71
C GLU A 130 -8.62 -14.85 -3.39
N VAL A 131 -8.64 -13.99 -4.41
CA VAL A 131 -8.52 -12.54 -4.31
C VAL A 131 -9.91 -11.96 -4.52
N LEU A 132 -10.52 -11.46 -3.46
CA LEU A 132 -11.89 -10.93 -3.44
C LEU A 132 -11.99 -9.53 -4.07
N LEU A 133 -10.90 -8.76 -4.00
CA LEU A 133 -10.79 -7.44 -4.61
C LEU A 133 -9.34 -7.22 -5.05
N SER A 134 -9.18 -6.67 -6.26
CA SER A 134 -7.89 -6.29 -6.83
C SER A 134 -8.02 -4.94 -7.50
N HIS A 135 -7.43 -3.91 -6.89
CA HIS A 135 -7.35 -2.56 -7.43
C HIS A 135 -5.89 -2.23 -7.72
N LYS A 136 -5.58 -1.82 -8.95
CA LYS A 136 -4.25 -1.32 -9.31
C LYS A 136 -4.35 0.17 -9.52
N GLN A 137 -3.57 0.96 -8.79
CA GLN A 137 -3.58 2.40 -9.00
C GLN A 137 -3.08 2.72 -10.40
N HIS A 138 -3.83 3.56 -11.12
CA HIS A 138 -3.46 4.04 -12.45
C HIS A 138 -2.76 5.39 -12.39
N GLU A 139 -3.08 6.22 -11.40
CA GLU A 139 -2.52 7.55 -11.14
C GLU A 139 -2.23 7.71 -9.64
N LEU A 140 -1.45 8.73 -9.25
CA LEU A 140 -1.00 8.91 -7.85
C LEU A 140 -2.16 9.14 -6.86
N ALA A 141 -3.28 9.70 -7.30
CA ALA A 141 -4.45 9.96 -6.47
C ALA A 141 -5.53 8.87 -6.58
N ASP A 142 -5.30 7.83 -7.38
CA ASP A 142 -6.23 6.72 -7.56
C ASP A 142 -6.23 5.85 -6.30
N HIS A 143 -7.42 5.52 -5.78
CA HIS A 143 -7.59 4.60 -4.66
C HIS A 143 -8.92 3.87 -4.82
N VAL A 144 -9.03 2.68 -4.23
CA VAL A 144 -10.30 1.95 -4.18
C VAL A 144 -11.34 2.73 -3.36
N ASP A 145 -12.62 2.64 -3.71
CA ASP A 145 -13.70 3.20 -2.87
C ASP A 145 -13.85 2.34 -1.61
N ASN A 146 -13.87 2.98 -0.44
CA ASN A 146 -14.11 2.30 0.83
C ASN A 146 -15.39 1.45 0.81
N LYS A 147 -16.44 1.87 0.10
CA LYS A 147 -17.67 1.09 -0.04
C LYS A 147 -17.46 -0.24 -0.74
N GLU A 148 -16.57 -0.29 -1.73
CA GLU A 148 -16.23 -1.53 -2.44
C GLU A 148 -15.46 -2.48 -1.52
N VAL A 149 -14.53 -1.94 -0.73
CA VAL A 149 -13.79 -2.71 0.29
C VAL A 149 -14.74 -3.26 1.36
N LEU A 150 -15.64 -2.44 1.90
CA LEU A 150 -16.61 -2.91 2.90
C LEU A 150 -17.56 -3.96 2.33
N LYS A 151 -18.04 -3.77 1.09
CA LYS A 151 -18.89 -4.73 0.39
C LYS A 151 -18.21 -6.08 0.20
N CYS A 152 -16.94 -6.11 -0.24
CA CYS A 152 -16.23 -7.38 -0.45
C CYS A 152 -15.94 -8.11 0.87
N LEU A 153 -15.82 -7.37 1.97
CA LEU A 153 -15.70 -7.92 3.33
C LEU A 153 -17.06 -8.31 3.96
N GLY A 154 -18.18 -8.12 3.26
CA GLY A 154 -19.51 -8.40 3.80
C GLY A 154 -19.93 -7.46 4.95
N ILE A 155 -19.33 -6.26 5.01
CA ILE A 155 -19.63 -5.24 6.01
C ILE A 155 -20.69 -4.30 5.43
N GLN A 156 -21.83 -4.21 6.10
CA GLN A 156 -22.90 -3.27 5.72
C GLN A 156 -22.52 -1.87 6.18
N SER A 157 -22.62 -0.88 5.29
CA SER A 157 -22.35 0.54 5.54
C SER A 157 -23.62 1.37 5.41
#